data_AF-A0A9D1EW47-F1
#
_entry.id   AF-A0A9D1EW47-F1
#
_cell.length_a   1.000
_cell.length_b   1.000
_cell.length_c   1.000
_cell.angle_alpha   90.00
_cell.angle_beta   90.00
_cell.angle_gamma   90.00
#
_symmetry.space_group_name_H-M   'P 1'
#
loop_
_entity.id
_entity.type
_entity.pdbx_description
1 polymer ?
#
loop_
_entity_poly.entity_id
_entity_poly.type
_entity_poly.pdbx_seq_one_letter_code
_entity_poly.pdbx_strand_id
1 'polypeptide(L)'
;MSDAIDYTEVPYLQDILNFLPIDPDDEEDVIGYIDNISNLVAVNYKNGQYQFAYFGVHLLYMTYIYCTAWKIAQIEPKRYKDAIVFARSYSGREKDLKIEDADSIFSYSLIPEKEIAKLFRIIGLDKSQISIIGNLVEMRNEMAHASGKFEILTEEIFDAKVNNIISSMRNIHRCMDPLIRKWFERILISFCNGEYKEYDNPKDIIDEQMIQSFKLSANELLACNEMSAKDLITSHQELKEQLKSFKKSLFNYCKEVGFIE
;
A
#
# COMPACT_ATOMS: atom_id res chain seq x y z
N MET A 1 -14.07 26.08 0.57
CA MET A 1 -12.96 26.07 -0.40
C MET A 1 -11.69 26.04 0.42
N SER A 2 -11.19 24.85 0.73
CA SER A 2 -9.86 24.70 1.30
C SER A 2 -8.88 25.03 0.18
N ASP A 3 -7.98 25.99 0.40
CA ASP A 3 -6.83 26.15 -0.47
C ASP A 3 -6.16 24.79 -0.59
N ALA A 4 -5.89 24.33 -1.82
CA ALA A 4 -5.15 23.11 -2.05
C ALA A 4 -3.80 23.24 -1.34
N ILE A 5 -3.59 22.44 -0.30
CA ILE A 5 -2.36 22.52 0.49
C ILE A 5 -1.23 22.04 -0.40
N ASP A 6 -0.28 22.93 -0.67
CA ASP A 6 0.90 22.58 -1.45
C ASP A 6 1.79 21.65 -0.60
N TYR A 7 1.74 20.37 -0.97
CA TYR A 7 2.52 19.29 -0.37
C TYR A 7 3.96 19.22 -0.89
N THR A 8 4.31 19.98 -1.94
CA THR A 8 5.66 19.94 -2.55
C THR A 8 6.75 20.43 -1.61
N GLU A 9 6.37 21.21 -0.60
CA GLU A 9 7.28 21.75 0.43
C GLU A 9 7.60 20.75 1.55
N VAL A 10 6.90 19.61 1.63
CA VAL A 10 7.19 18.56 2.62
C VAL A 10 8.10 17.51 1.97
N PRO A 11 9.35 17.35 2.43
CA PRO A 11 10.24 16.34 1.91
C PRO A 11 9.60 14.96 1.96
N TYR A 12 9.71 14.23 0.85
CA TYR A 12 9.33 12.83 0.72
C TYR A 12 7.84 12.48 0.89
N LEU A 13 6.95 13.44 1.13
CA LEU A 13 5.53 13.14 1.29
C LEU A 13 4.95 12.50 0.03
N GLN A 14 5.28 13.06 -1.15
CA GLN A 14 4.87 12.48 -2.42
C GLN A 14 5.43 11.05 -2.64
N ASP A 15 6.68 10.80 -2.23
CA ASP A 15 7.27 9.46 -2.31
C ASP A 15 6.47 8.43 -1.49
N ILE A 16 5.99 8.82 -0.30
CA ILE A 16 5.15 7.98 0.56
C ILE A 16 3.78 7.76 -0.07
N LEU A 17 3.15 8.82 -0.59
CA LEU A 17 1.84 8.74 -1.24
C LEU A 17 1.85 7.80 -2.44
N ASN A 18 2.95 7.71 -3.18
CA ASN A 18 3.10 6.79 -4.31
C ASN A 18 3.07 5.30 -3.92
N PHE A 19 3.16 4.97 -2.63
CA PHE A 19 2.98 3.61 -2.10
C PHE A 19 1.57 3.35 -1.54
N LEU A 20 0.72 4.36 -1.43
CA LEU A 20 -0.65 4.24 -0.93
C LEU A 20 -1.63 3.96 -2.08
N PRO A 21 -2.82 3.41 -1.78
CA PRO A 21 -3.84 3.15 -2.81
C PRO A 21 -4.18 4.39 -3.63
N ILE A 22 -4.36 4.20 -4.94
CA ILE A 22 -4.87 5.23 -5.85
C ILE A 22 -6.38 5.30 -5.67
N ASP A 23 -6.92 6.45 -5.27
CA ASP A 23 -8.35 6.78 -5.22
C ASP A 23 -9.35 5.62 -5.12
N PRO A 24 -9.28 4.81 -4.04
CA PRO A 24 -10.31 3.82 -3.77
C PRO A 24 -11.67 4.46 -3.48
N ASP A 25 -12.71 3.91 -4.11
CA ASP A 25 -14.14 4.04 -3.86
C ASP A 25 -14.55 2.84 -3.01
N ASP A 26 -14.31 2.94 -1.71
CA ASP A 26 -14.76 2.01 -0.67
C ASP A 26 -15.79 2.65 0.27
N GLU A 27 -16.55 1.81 0.98
CA GLU A 27 -17.51 2.28 2.00
C GLU A 27 -16.81 3.08 3.12
N GLU A 28 -15.53 2.79 3.37
CA GLU A 28 -14.69 3.54 4.28
C GLU A 28 -13.92 4.62 3.50
N ASP A 29 -13.94 5.87 3.96
CA ASP A 29 -13.27 6.98 3.27
C ASP A 29 -11.73 6.92 3.40
N VAL A 30 -11.10 5.97 2.71
CA VAL A 30 -9.64 5.74 2.74
C VAL A 30 -8.89 6.95 2.21
N ILE A 31 -9.38 7.56 1.12
CA ILE A 31 -8.78 8.78 0.58
C ILE A 31 -8.94 9.95 1.53
N GLY A 32 -10.12 10.18 2.09
CA GLY A 32 -10.31 11.21 3.10
C GLY A 32 -9.39 10.99 4.31
N TYR A 33 -9.16 9.74 4.72
CA TYR A 33 -8.17 9.45 5.76
C TYR A 33 -6.75 9.85 5.32
N ILE A 34 -6.29 9.43 4.14
CA ILE A 34 -4.96 9.75 3.61
C ILE A 34 -4.77 11.26 3.46
N ASP A 35 -5.76 11.97 2.93
CA ASP A 35 -5.74 13.42 2.74
C ASP A 35 -5.67 14.16 4.07
N ASN A 36 -6.49 13.75 5.05
CA ASN A 36 -6.48 14.35 6.38
C ASN A 36 -5.13 14.15 7.08
N ILE A 37 -4.53 12.97 6.96
CA ILE A 37 -3.19 12.73 7.52
C ILE A 37 -2.12 13.51 6.75
N SER A 38 -2.20 13.59 5.42
CA SER A 38 -1.25 14.37 4.60
C SER A 38 -1.29 15.85 4.96
N ASN A 39 -2.49 16.39 5.18
CA ASN A 39 -2.69 17.74 5.70
C ASN A 39 -2.09 17.91 7.10
N LEU A 40 -2.27 16.94 7.99
CA LEU A 40 -1.65 16.95 9.31
C LEU A 40 -0.11 16.98 9.21
N VAL A 41 0.49 16.19 8.32
CA VAL A 41 1.94 16.22 8.06
C VAL A 41 2.36 17.61 7.60
N ALA A 42 1.70 18.14 6.56
CA ALA A 42 2.07 19.41 5.94
C ALA A 42 1.96 20.59 6.90
N VAL A 43 0.85 20.71 7.63
CA VAL A 43 0.65 21.81 8.58
C VAL A 43 1.67 21.75 9.71
N ASN A 44 1.93 20.57 10.29
CA ASN A 44 2.87 20.47 11.40
C ASN A 44 4.31 20.71 10.93
N TYR A 45 4.69 20.22 9.74
CA TYR A 45 6.02 20.43 9.19
C TYR A 45 6.28 21.93 8.95
N LYS A 46 5.35 22.64 8.30
CA LYS A 46 5.46 24.09 8.04
C LYS A 46 5.55 24.94 9.32
N ASN A 47 4.98 24.46 10.42
CA ASN A 47 5.03 25.14 11.72
C ASN A 47 6.23 24.71 12.60
N GLY A 48 7.18 23.93 12.06
CA GLY A 48 8.34 23.43 12.82
C GLY A 48 7.98 22.38 13.89
N GLN A 49 6.77 21.83 13.83
CA GLN A 49 6.25 20.81 14.74
C GLN A 49 6.61 19.40 14.23
N TYR A 50 7.90 19.16 14.03
CA TYR A 50 8.41 17.99 13.29
C TYR A 50 8.03 16.63 13.89
N GLN A 51 7.97 16.49 15.21
CA GLN A 51 7.51 15.24 15.83
C GLN A 51 6.06 14.90 15.47
N PHE A 52 5.18 15.90 15.41
CA PHE A 52 3.77 15.69 15.03
C PHE A 52 3.62 15.46 13.52
N ALA A 53 4.45 16.11 12.71
CA ALA A 53 4.55 15.79 11.29
C ALA A 53 4.99 14.34 11.08
N TYR A 54 6.02 13.88 11.80
CA TYR A 54 6.51 12.51 11.72
C TYR A 54 5.48 11.49 12.23
N PHE A 55 4.69 11.86 13.24
CA PHE A 55 3.56 11.05 13.69
C PHE A 55 2.55 10.82 12.54
N GLY A 56 2.21 11.86 11.79
CA GLY A 56 1.38 11.74 10.58
C GLY A 56 2.01 10.85 9.51
N VAL A 57 3.32 11.00 9.25
CA VAL A 57 4.06 10.12 8.33
C VAL A 57 3.96 8.65 8.78
N HIS A 58 4.06 8.38 10.08
CA HIS A 58 3.91 7.02 10.59
C HIS A 58 2.48 6.48 10.45
N LEU A 59 1.45 7.34 10.51
CA LEU A 59 0.07 6.90 10.24
C LEU A 59 -0.11 6.50 8.77
N LEU A 60 0.46 7.25 7.82
CA LEU A 60 0.51 6.85 6.40
C LEU A 60 1.27 5.54 6.22
N TYR A 61 2.40 5.37 6.93
CA TYR A 61 3.14 4.12 6.92
C TYR A 61 2.30 2.93 7.41
N MET A 62 1.49 3.10 8.46
CA MET A 62 0.59 2.04 8.91
C MET A 62 -0.51 1.72 7.90
N THR A 63 -1.06 2.73 7.21
CA THR A 63 -1.98 2.50 6.09
C THR A 63 -1.32 1.64 5.00
N TYR A 64 -0.07 1.93 4.64
CA TYR A 64 0.71 1.10 3.71
C TYR A 64 0.90 -0.35 4.20
N ILE A 65 1.21 -0.55 5.49
CA ILE A 65 1.33 -1.87 6.10
C ILE A 65 0.01 -2.65 5.98
N TYR A 66 -1.12 -2.01 6.24
CA TYR A 66 -2.44 -2.64 6.14
C TYR A 66 -2.81 -2.98 4.69
N CYS A 67 -2.56 -2.07 3.75
CA CYS A 67 -2.75 -2.33 2.32
C CYS A 67 -1.89 -3.50 1.83
N THR A 68 -0.67 -3.63 2.34
CA THR A 68 0.20 -4.75 2.01
C THR A 68 -0.36 -6.07 2.56
N ALA A 69 -0.83 -6.09 3.81
CA ALA A 69 -1.46 -7.27 4.40
C ALA A 69 -2.73 -7.69 3.63
N TRP A 70 -3.56 -6.73 3.25
CA TRP A 70 -4.75 -6.91 2.40
C TRP A 70 -4.41 -7.63 1.09
N LYS A 71 -3.41 -7.12 0.36
CA LYS A 71 -2.97 -7.73 -0.91
C LYS A 71 -2.41 -9.14 -0.74
N ILE A 72 -1.68 -9.39 0.35
CA ILE A 72 -1.20 -10.75 0.68
C ILE A 72 -2.38 -11.70 0.90
N ALA A 73 -3.42 -11.26 1.61
CA ALA A 73 -4.62 -12.07 1.86
C ALA A 73 -5.33 -12.46 0.55
N GLN A 74 -5.36 -11.56 -0.43
CA GLN A 74 -5.95 -11.82 -1.73
C GLN A 74 -5.09 -12.74 -2.63
N ILE A 75 -3.76 -12.53 -2.68
CA ILE A 75 -2.88 -13.29 -3.59
C ILE A 75 -2.57 -14.70 -3.06
N GLU A 76 -2.30 -14.82 -1.75
CA GLU A 76 -1.86 -16.06 -1.09
C GLU A 76 -2.79 -16.44 0.09
N PRO A 77 -4.10 -16.62 -0.15
CA PRO A 77 -5.11 -16.75 0.91
C PRO A 77 -4.86 -17.92 1.86
N LYS A 78 -4.30 -19.04 1.36
CA LYS A 78 -3.97 -20.21 2.19
C LYS A 78 -2.85 -19.90 3.17
N ARG A 79 -1.72 -19.36 2.68
CA ARG A 79 -0.57 -18.99 3.52
C ARG A 79 -0.92 -17.87 4.48
N TYR A 80 -1.77 -16.94 4.04
CA TYR A 80 -2.32 -15.89 4.88
C TYR A 80 -3.11 -16.47 6.05
N LYS A 81 -4.11 -17.32 5.79
CA LYS A 81 -4.91 -18.01 6.82
C LYS A 81 -4.01 -18.76 7.81
N ASP A 82 -3.05 -19.53 7.32
CA ASP A 82 -2.09 -20.24 8.19
C ASP A 82 -1.27 -19.30 9.08
N ALA A 83 -0.93 -18.10 8.60
CA ALA A 83 -0.14 -17.14 9.34
C ALA A 83 -0.95 -16.36 10.38
N ILE A 84 -2.21 -16.01 10.10
CA ILE A 84 -3.07 -15.25 11.01
C ILE A 84 -3.67 -16.10 12.14
N VAL A 85 -3.73 -17.44 12.01
CA VAL A 85 -4.20 -18.34 13.09
C VAL A 85 -3.41 -18.15 14.39
N PHE A 86 -2.15 -17.69 14.29
CA PHE A 86 -1.30 -17.39 15.45
C PHE A 86 -1.37 -15.93 15.93
N ALA A 87 -1.99 -15.03 15.16
CA ALA A 87 -2.13 -13.63 15.52
C ALA A 87 -3.24 -13.48 16.57
N ARG A 88 -2.89 -13.04 17.78
CA ARG A 88 -3.86 -12.76 18.84
C ARG A 88 -4.43 -11.36 18.67
N SER A 89 -5.73 -11.20 18.91
CA SER A 89 -6.36 -9.90 19.03
C SER A 89 -5.71 -9.06 20.13
N TYR A 90 -5.91 -7.74 20.10
CA TYR A 90 -5.85 -6.99 21.36
C TYR A 90 -6.81 -7.64 22.38
N SER A 91 -6.35 -7.79 23.63
CA SER A 91 -7.12 -8.43 24.70
C SER A 91 -8.53 -7.84 24.80
N GLY A 92 -9.57 -8.69 24.72
CA GLY A 92 -10.97 -8.27 24.83
C GLY A 92 -11.71 -8.03 23.49
N ARG A 93 -11.03 -8.09 22.34
CA ARG A 93 -11.64 -8.04 20.98
C ARG A 93 -11.66 -9.39 20.27
N GLU A 94 -11.51 -10.49 21.00
CA GLU A 94 -11.41 -11.86 20.45
C GLU A 94 -12.66 -12.27 19.64
N LYS A 95 -13.82 -11.69 19.94
CA LYS A 95 -15.09 -11.96 19.25
C LYS A 95 -15.28 -11.15 17.95
N ASP A 96 -14.52 -10.07 17.77
CA ASP A 96 -14.63 -9.15 16.64
C ASP A 96 -13.67 -9.52 15.50
N LEU A 97 -12.78 -10.47 15.74
CA LEU A 97 -11.70 -10.85 14.82
C LEU A 97 -12.06 -12.07 13.99
N LYS A 98 -12.84 -11.83 12.93
CA LYS A 98 -12.81 -12.67 11.74
C LYS A 98 -11.99 -11.98 10.66
N ILE A 99 -10.70 -11.76 10.91
CA ILE A 99 -9.82 -11.17 9.89
C ILE A 99 -9.66 -12.08 8.66
N GLU A 100 -10.03 -13.35 8.77
CA GLU A 100 -10.25 -14.22 7.61
C GLU A 100 -11.26 -13.65 6.60
N ASP A 101 -12.18 -12.80 7.07
CA ASP A 101 -13.24 -12.15 6.32
C ASP A 101 -13.10 -10.61 6.37
N ALA A 102 -11.86 -10.10 6.48
CA ALA A 102 -11.63 -8.65 6.45
C ALA A 102 -12.22 -8.03 5.18
N ASP A 103 -13.11 -7.07 5.35
CA ASP A 103 -13.83 -6.32 4.32
C ASP A 103 -13.19 -4.95 4.03
N SER A 104 -12.28 -4.50 4.90
CA SER A 104 -11.48 -3.29 4.75
C SER A 104 -10.01 -3.47 5.17
N ILE A 105 -9.13 -2.62 4.61
CA ILE A 105 -7.76 -2.43 5.09
C ILE A 105 -7.71 -1.97 6.56
N PHE A 106 -8.69 -1.23 7.07
CA PHE A 106 -8.66 -0.73 8.45
C PHE A 106 -9.05 -1.79 9.48
N SER A 107 -9.64 -2.91 9.05
CA SER A 107 -9.88 -4.09 9.91
C SER A 107 -8.57 -4.66 10.48
N TYR A 108 -7.42 -4.44 9.81
CA TYR A 108 -6.11 -4.83 10.33
C TYR A 108 -5.68 -4.05 11.58
N SER A 109 -6.28 -2.88 11.85
CA SER A 109 -5.99 -2.09 13.07
C SER A 109 -6.41 -2.81 14.37
N LEU A 110 -7.22 -3.88 14.26
CA LEU A 110 -7.61 -4.74 15.37
C LEU A 110 -6.51 -5.73 15.80
N ILE A 111 -5.48 -5.94 14.97
CA ILE A 111 -4.31 -6.76 15.31
C ILE A 111 -3.22 -5.85 15.87
N PRO A 112 -2.49 -6.29 16.91
CA PRO A 112 -1.27 -5.59 17.30
C PRO A 112 -0.31 -5.39 16.13
N GLU A 113 0.08 -4.15 15.87
CA GLU A 113 0.86 -3.79 14.66
C GLU A 113 2.16 -4.58 14.51
N LYS A 114 2.83 -4.88 15.62
CA LYS A 114 4.03 -5.74 15.67
C LYS A 114 3.76 -7.19 15.22
N GLU A 115 2.53 -7.68 15.37
CA GLU A 115 2.10 -9.00 14.90
C GLU A 115 1.77 -8.99 13.40
N ILE A 116 1.16 -7.91 12.88
CA ILE A 116 0.88 -7.76 11.44
C ILE A 116 2.17 -7.88 10.62
N ALA A 117 3.26 -7.27 11.09
CA ALA A 117 4.56 -7.33 10.43
C ALA A 117 5.07 -8.77 10.20
N LYS A 118 4.65 -9.74 11.03
CA LYS A 118 5.04 -11.15 10.87
C LYS A 118 4.41 -11.81 9.65
N LEU A 119 3.27 -11.30 9.16
CA LEU A 119 2.62 -11.78 7.93
C LEU A 119 3.53 -11.62 6.71
N PHE A 120 4.44 -10.64 6.75
CA PHE A 120 5.30 -10.34 5.61
C PHE A 120 6.40 -11.39 5.38
N ARG A 121 6.52 -12.39 6.25
CA ARG A 121 7.25 -13.63 5.92
C ARG A 121 6.67 -14.34 4.70
N ILE A 122 5.38 -14.16 4.40
CA ILE A 122 4.74 -14.74 3.22
C ILE A 122 5.42 -14.24 1.93
N ILE A 123 5.80 -12.96 1.93
CA ILE A 123 6.48 -12.29 0.81
C ILE A 123 8.01 -12.32 0.95
N GLY A 124 8.53 -13.07 1.91
CA GLY A 124 9.96 -13.33 2.05
C GLY A 124 10.74 -12.33 2.91
N LEU A 125 10.08 -11.49 3.71
CA LEU A 125 10.80 -10.66 4.68
C LEU A 125 11.52 -11.52 5.72
N ASP A 126 12.78 -11.20 5.98
CA ASP A 126 13.58 -11.85 7.02
C ASP A 126 13.27 -11.29 8.43
N LYS A 127 13.84 -11.93 9.46
CA LYS A 127 13.63 -11.53 10.86
C LYS A 127 14.11 -10.10 11.15
N SER A 128 15.19 -9.65 10.50
CA SER A 128 15.75 -8.32 10.70
C SER A 128 14.84 -7.25 10.09
N GLN A 129 14.31 -7.48 8.89
CA GLN A 129 13.38 -6.59 8.23
C GLN A 129 12.07 -6.46 9.01
N ILE A 130 11.54 -7.57 9.53
CA ILE A 130 10.34 -7.55 10.40
C ILE A 130 10.62 -6.78 11.70
N SER A 131 11.81 -6.93 12.28
CA SER A 131 12.20 -6.16 13.48
C SER A 131 12.24 -4.66 13.22
N ILE A 132 12.66 -4.21 12.02
CA ILE A 132 12.66 -2.79 11.65
C ILE A 132 11.23 -2.22 11.70
N ILE A 133 10.25 -2.94 11.15
CA ILE A 133 8.83 -2.52 11.22
C ILE A 133 8.39 -2.38 12.68
N GLY A 134 8.73 -3.36 13.52
CA GLY A 134 8.40 -3.32 14.95
C GLY A 134 9.05 -2.16 15.71
N ASN A 135 10.28 -1.80 15.37
CA ASN A 135 10.99 -0.67 15.97
C ASN A 135 10.38 0.68 15.57
N LEU A 136 9.91 0.81 14.33
CA LEU A 136 9.21 2.02 13.86
C LEU A 136 7.89 2.23 14.64
N VAL A 137 7.12 1.15 14.80
CA VAL A 137 5.89 1.14 15.60
C VAL A 137 6.15 1.52 17.06
N GLU A 138 7.21 0.97 17.66
CA GLU A 138 7.59 1.27 19.04
C GLU A 138 7.97 2.73 19.22
N MET A 139 8.80 3.27 18.32
CA MET A 139 9.13 4.69 18.31
C MET A 139 7.87 5.56 18.22
N ARG A 140 6.90 5.20 17.35
CA ARG A 140 5.61 5.90 17.29
C ARG A 140 4.87 5.89 18.62
N ASN A 141 4.77 4.72 19.25
CA ASN A 141 4.06 4.56 20.51
C ASN A 141 4.72 5.38 21.63
N GLU A 142 6.06 5.41 21.69
CA GLU A 142 6.81 6.22 22.64
C GLU A 142 6.52 7.72 22.48
N MET A 143 6.45 8.22 21.25
CA MET A 143 6.09 9.63 20.97
C MET A 143 4.61 9.96 21.24
N ALA A 144 3.71 8.96 21.14
CA ALA A 144 2.29 9.14 21.40
C ALA A 144 1.99 9.33 22.91
N HIS A 145 2.88 8.85 23.77
CA HIS A 145 2.75 9.06 25.20
C HIS A 145 3.00 10.53 25.54
N ALA A 146 2.12 11.11 26.38
CA ALA A 146 2.23 12.46 26.90
C ALA A 146 3.37 12.61 27.94
N SER A 147 4.60 12.31 27.50
CA SER A 147 5.81 12.33 28.32
C SER A 147 6.43 13.73 28.45
N GLY A 148 5.98 14.68 27.63
CA GLY A 148 6.55 16.03 27.52
C GLY A 148 7.90 16.08 26.82
N LYS A 149 8.40 14.95 26.31
CA LYS A 149 9.67 14.86 25.59
C LYS A 149 9.44 14.92 24.08
N PHE A 150 10.22 15.75 23.41
CA PHE A 150 10.27 15.84 21.96
C PHE A 150 11.65 15.38 21.47
N GLU A 151 11.67 14.38 20.60
CA GLU A 151 12.91 13.82 20.04
C GLU A 151 13.20 14.36 18.64
N ILE A 152 12.17 14.74 17.90
CA ILE A 152 12.26 15.27 16.54
C ILE A 152 12.01 16.77 16.60
N LEU A 153 13.09 17.52 16.82
CA LEU A 153 13.06 18.98 17.04
C LEU A 153 13.55 19.79 15.83
N THR A 154 14.23 19.15 14.89
CA THR A 154 14.79 19.82 13.70
C THR A 154 14.41 19.06 12.44
N GLU A 155 14.51 19.77 11.32
CA GLU A 155 14.26 19.23 9.98
C GLU A 155 15.21 18.07 9.66
N GLU A 156 16.48 18.17 10.05
CA GLU A 156 17.46 17.11 9.79
C GLU A 156 17.13 15.82 10.54
N ILE A 157 16.60 15.93 11.77
CA ILE A 157 16.15 14.76 12.54
C ILE A 157 14.89 14.19 11.90
N PHE A 158 13.95 15.04 11.46
CA PHE A 158 12.76 14.61 10.74
C PHE A 158 13.12 13.81 9.49
N ASP A 159 13.98 14.37 8.62
CA ASP A 159 14.41 13.75 7.38
C ASP A 159 15.09 12.40 7.64
N ALA A 160 16.00 12.33 8.63
CA ALA A 160 16.65 11.08 8.99
C ALA A 160 15.64 10.01 9.43
N LYS A 161 14.59 10.39 10.17
CA LYS A 161 13.56 9.46 10.64
C LYS A 161 12.61 9.05 9.51
N VAL A 162 12.17 9.98 8.66
CA VAL A 162 11.31 9.69 7.49
C VAL A 162 12.05 8.81 6.48
N ASN A 163 13.36 8.99 6.28
CA ASN A 163 14.15 8.11 5.43
C ASN A 163 14.15 6.64 5.90
N ASN A 164 14.04 6.37 7.21
CA ASN A 164 13.89 5.00 7.72
C ASN A 164 12.54 4.40 7.34
N ILE A 165 11.46 5.19 7.40
CA ILE A 165 10.11 4.78 6.96
C ILE A 165 10.14 4.40 5.48
N ILE A 166 10.65 5.29 4.62
CA ILE A 166 10.71 5.08 3.17
C ILE A 166 11.59 3.87 2.83
N SER A 167 12.72 3.73 3.51
CA SER A 167 13.60 2.56 3.33
C SER A 167 12.88 1.26 3.68
N SER A 168 12.07 1.26 4.74
CA SER A 168 11.22 0.12 5.10
C SER A 168 10.17 -0.15 4.02
N MET A 169 9.45 0.87 3.55
CA MET A 169 8.45 0.76 2.48
C MET A 169 9.05 0.21 1.18
N ARG A 170 10.20 0.74 0.73
CA ARG A 170 10.91 0.24 -0.45
C ARG A 170 11.33 -1.22 -0.31
N ASN A 171 11.80 -1.63 0.86
CA ASN A 171 12.15 -3.02 1.13
C ASN A 171 10.95 -3.96 1.07
N ILE A 172 9.83 -3.58 1.70
CA ILE A 172 8.59 -4.35 1.68
C ILE A 172 8.06 -4.44 0.25
N HIS A 173 7.99 -3.33 -0.47
CA HIS A 173 7.53 -3.27 -1.86
C HIS A 173 8.37 -4.16 -2.78
N ARG A 174 9.71 -4.16 -2.65
CA ARG A 174 10.59 -5.06 -3.40
C ARG A 174 10.28 -6.54 -3.14
N CYS A 175 9.96 -6.91 -1.91
CA CYS A 175 9.56 -8.27 -1.57
C CYS A 175 8.16 -8.63 -2.09
N MET A 176 7.27 -7.63 -2.21
CA MET A 176 5.91 -7.79 -2.71
C MET A 176 5.84 -7.86 -4.25
N ASP A 177 6.77 -7.20 -4.96
CA ASP A 177 6.80 -7.10 -6.43
C ASP A 177 6.63 -8.45 -7.17
N PRO A 178 7.31 -9.56 -6.80
CA PRO A 178 7.09 -10.85 -7.46
C PRO A 178 5.65 -11.37 -7.34
N LEU A 179 4.99 -11.13 -6.20
CA LEU A 179 3.60 -11.53 -6.00
C LEU A 179 2.65 -10.65 -6.80
N ILE A 180 2.89 -9.33 -6.84
CA ILE A 180 2.11 -8.39 -7.66
C ILE A 180 2.18 -8.77 -9.13
N ARG A 181 3.38 -9.05 -9.66
CA ARG A 181 3.56 -9.47 -11.06
C ARG A 181 2.84 -10.79 -11.36
N LYS A 182 2.94 -11.77 -10.47
CA LYS A 182 2.22 -13.06 -10.59
C LYS A 182 0.70 -12.88 -10.52
N TRP A 183 0.21 -11.97 -9.69
CA TRP A 183 -1.21 -11.64 -9.65
C TRP A 183 -1.67 -10.92 -10.92
N PHE A 184 -0.89 -9.96 -11.41
CA PHE A 184 -1.18 -9.24 -12.64
C PHE A 184 -1.18 -10.16 -13.87
N GLU A 185 -0.29 -11.14 -13.92
CA GLU A 185 -0.31 -12.21 -14.92
C GLU A 185 -1.66 -12.95 -14.93
N ARG A 186 -2.24 -13.24 -13.77
CA ARG A 186 -3.57 -13.87 -13.68
C ARG A 186 -4.65 -12.96 -14.24
N ILE A 187 -4.63 -11.66 -13.93
CA ILE A 187 -5.57 -10.68 -14.51
C ILE A 187 -5.50 -10.68 -16.03
N LEU A 188 -4.28 -10.66 -16.59
CA LEU A 188 -4.07 -10.69 -18.05
C LEU A 188 -4.65 -11.97 -18.68
N ILE A 189 -4.43 -13.13 -18.05
CA ILE A 189 -4.95 -14.42 -18.53
C ILE A 189 -6.49 -14.45 -18.43
N SER A 190 -7.06 -14.05 -17.29
CA SER A 190 -8.51 -13.96 -17.08
C SER A 190 -9.18 -13.04 -18.10
N PHE A 191 -8.56 -11.90 -18.40
CA PHE A 191 -9.01 -11.00 -19.46
C PHE A 191 -9.03 -11.69 -20.83
N CYS A 192 -7.97 -12.39 -21.19
CA CYS A 192 -7.88 -13.05 -22.49
C CYS A 192 -8.86 -14.24 -22.61
N ASN A 193 -9.11 -14.96 -21.51
CA ASN A 193 -10.13 -15.99 -21.43
C ASN A 193 -11.57 -15.44 -21.48
N GLY A 194 -11.72 -14.11 -21.40
CA GLY A 194 -13.01 -13.44 -21.39
C GLY A 194 -13.79 -13.70 -20.12
N GLU A 195 -13.10 -13.76 -18.98
CA GLU A 195 -13.70 -13.76 -17.64
C GLU A 195 -14.22 -12.36 -17.25
N TYR A 196 -13.83 -11.33 -18.01
CA TYR A 196 -14.22 -9.92 -17.85
C TYR A 196 -15.10 -9.43 -19.01
N LYS A 197 -15.98 -10.29 -19.55
CA LYS A 197 -16.83 -9.96 -20.72
C LYS A 197 -17.90 -8.90 -20.43
N GLU A 198 -18.19 -8.69 -19.15
CA GLU A 198 -19.09 -7.67 -18.64
C GLU A 198 -18.50 -6.25 -18.76
N TYR A 199 -17.19 -6.13 -18.97
CA TYR A 199 -16.51 -4.86 -19.17
C TYR A 199 -16.39 -4.52 -20.66
N ASP A 200 -16.80 -3.31 -21.03
CA ASP A 200 -16.69 -2.81 -22.39
C ASP A 200 -15.27 -2.33 -22.72
N ASN A 201 -14.52 -1.87 -21.70
CA ASN A 201 -13.19 -1.30 -21.87
C ASN A 201 -12.19 -1.91 -20.86
N PRO A 202 -10.97 -2.30 -21.28
CA PRO A 202 -9.91 -2.68 -20.35
C PRO A 202 -9.58 -1.63 -19.28
N LYS A 203 -9.88 -0.35 -19.52
CA LYS A 203 -9.78 0.71 -18.51
C LYS A 203 -10.67 0.43 -17.30
N ASP A 204 -11.89 -0.07 -17.52
CA ASP A 204 -12.83 -0.37 -16.44
C ASP A 204 -12.30 -1.52 -15.55
N ILE A 205 -11.57 -2.47 -16.15
CA ILE A 205 -10.88 -3.55 -15.41
C ILE A 205 -9.73 -2.97 -14.58
N ILE A 206 -8.98 -2.02 -15.12
CA ILE A 206 -7.90 -1.34 -14.38
C ILE A 206 -8.50 -0.60 -13.17
N ASP A 207 -9.54 0.18 -13.40
CA ASP A 207 -10.22 0.93 -12.36
C ASP A 207 -10.82 -0.04 -11.33
N GLU A 208 -11.75 -0.91 -11.69
CA GLU A 208 -12.48 -1.73 -10.71
C GLU A 208 -11.63 -2.86 -10.10
N GLN A 209 -10.92 -3.64 -10.90
CA GLN A 209 -10.23 -4.83 -10.40
C GLN A 209 -8.89 -4.47 -9.78
N MET A 210 -8.12 -3.59 -10.42
CA MET A 210 -6.77 -3.28 -9.97
C MET A 210 -6.74 -2.15 -8.93
N ILE A 211 -7.51 -1.08 -9.15
CA ILE A 211 -7.49 0.07 -8.25
C ILE A 211 -8.52 -0.11 -7.13
N GLN A 212 -9.78 -0.35 -7.47
CA GLN A 212 -10.85 -0.40 -6.47
C GLN A 212 -10.79 -1.65 -5.59
N SER A 213 -10.78 -2.85 -6.16
CA SER A 213 -10.78 -4.09 -5.39
C SER A 213 -9.41 -4.40 -4.78
N PHE A 214 -8.35 -4.27 -5.57
CA PHE A 214 -7.01 -4.67 -5.17
C PHE A 214 -6.19 -3.56 -4.49
N LYS A 215 -6.68 -2.31 -4.52
CA LYS A 215 -6.08 -1.15 -3.84
C LYS A 215 -4.63 -0.90 -4.29
N LEU A 216 -4.35 -1.02 -5.58
CA LEU A 216 -3.02 -0.75 -6.12
C LEU A 216 -2.58 0.68 -5.84
N SER A 217 -1.30 0.81 -5.53
CA SER A 217 -0.58 2.08 -5.48
C SER A 217 0.03 2.43 -6.83
N ALA A 218 0.45 3.69 -6.99
CA ALA A 218 1.16 4.15 -8.19
C ALA A 218 2.39 3.28 -8.49
N ASN A 219 3.21 2.99 -7.47
CA ASN A 219 4.41 2.17 -7.63
C ASN A 219 4.09 0.73 -8.10
N GLU A 220 3.01 0.14 -7.60
CA GLU A 220 2.63 -1.23 -8.02
C GLU A 220 1.98 -1.23 -9.40
N LEU A 221 1.20 -0.20 -9.75
CA LEU A 221 0.65 -0.04 -11.10
C LEU A 221 1.75 0.12 -12.14
N LEU A 222 2.81 0.88 -11.80
CA LEU A 222 4.02 1.00 -12.61
C LEU A 222 4.73 -0.36 -12.78
N ALA A 223 4.86 -1.16 -11.72
CA ALA A 223 5.42 -2.50 -11.81
C ALA A 223 4.63 -3.40 -12.79
N CYS A 224 3.29 -3.34 -12.75
CA CYS A 224 2.42 -4.01 -13.72
C CYS A 224 2.62 -3.49 -15.15
N ASN A 225 2.75 -2.16 -15.32
CA ASN A 225 3.00 -1.54 -16.62
C ASN A 225 4.36 -1.92 -17.22
N GLU A 226 5.41 -2.03 -16.40
CA GLU A 226 6.75 -2.44 -16.82
C GLU A 226 6.85 -3.95 -17.13
N MET A 227 5.97 -4.77 -16.54
CA MET A 227 5.99 -6.21 -16.75
C MET A 227 5.85 -6.57 -18.23
N SER A 228 6.83 -7.30 -18.76
CA SER A 228 6.81 -7.80 -20.13
C SER A 228 5.72 -8.85 -20.33
N ALA A 229 4.89 -8.67 -21.35
CA ALA A 229 3.94 -9.70 -21.78
C ALA A 229 4.53 -10.69 -22.79
N LYS A 230 5.84 -10.61 -23.11
CA LYS A 230 6.46 -11.42 -24.18
C LYS A 230 6.37 -12.92 -23.91
N ASP A 231 6.63 -13.34 -22.67
CA ASP A 231 6.62 -14.76 -22.32
C ASP A 231 5.20 -15.33 -22.37
N LEU A 232 4.21 -14.53 -21.94
CA LEU A 232 2.78 -14.85 -22.09
C LEU A 232 2.36 -14.95 -23.55
N ILE A 233 2.75 -13.99 -24.39
CA ILE A 233 2.47 -13.99 -25.82
C ILE A 233 3.12 -15.19 -26.52
N THR A 234 4.31 -15.60 -26.08
CA THR A 234 5.02 -16.75 -26.64
C THR A 234 4.32 -18.06 -26.27
N SER A 235 3.84 -18.17 -25.04
CA SER A 235 3.11 -19.35 -24.55
C SER A 235 1.67 -19.43 -25.07
N HIS A 236 1.07 -18.28 -25.43
CA HIS A 236 -0.34 -18.14 -25.84
C HIS A 236 -0.45 -17.22 -27.06
N GLN A 237 0.01 -17.72 -28.20
CA GLN A 237 0.10 -16.91 -29.42
C GLN A 237 -1.28 -16.44 -29.91
N GLU A 238 -2.33 -17.20 -29.61
CA GLU A 238 -3.74 -16.89 -29.84
C GLU A 238 -4.25 -15.69 -29.03
N LEU A 239 -3.67 -15.39 -27.86
CA LEU A 239 -4.11 -14.31 -26.96
C LEU A 239 -3.36 -12.98 -27.21
N LYS A 240 -2.45 -12.96 -28.19
CA LYS A 240 -1.50 -11.86 -28.42
C LYS A 240 -2.15 -10.49 -28.56
N GLU A 241 -3.22 -10.37 -29.35
CA GLU A 241 -3.84 -9.07 -29.62
C GLU A 241 -4.62 -8.54 -28.41
N GLN A 242 -5.26 -9.42 -27.64
CA GLN A 242 -5.91 -9.05 -26.36
C GLN A 242 -4.88 -8.58 -25.34
N LEU A 243 -3.78 -9.32 -25.15
CA LEU A 243 -2.70 -8.94 -24.23
C LEU A 243 -2.12 -7.56 -24.57
N LYS A 244 -1.86 -7.29 -25.86
CA LYS A 244 -1.40 -5.97 -26.31
C LYS A 244 -2.42 -4.88 -26.06
N SER A 245 -3.71 -5.15 -26.30
CA SER A 245 -4.79 -4.19 -26.07
C SER A 245 -4.86 -3.79 -24.59
N PHE A 246 -4.81 -4.77 -23.68
CA PHE A 246 -4.80 -4.50 -22.25
C PHE A 246 -3.55 -3.70 -21.83
N LYS A 247 -2.36 -4.12 -22.25
CA LYS A 247 -1.11 -3.41 -21.95
C LYS A 247 -1.09 -1.98 -22.48
N LYS A 248 -1.66 -1.74 -23.67
CA LYS A 248 -1.80 -0.39 -24.22
C LYS A 248 -2.76 0.46 -23.38
N SER A 249 -3.85 -0.12 -22.92
CA SER A 249 -4.82 0.57 -22.06
C SER A 249 -4.20 0.92 -20.71
N LEU A 250 -3.44 0.01 -20.11
CA LEU A 250 -2.68 0.26 -18.88
C LEU A 250 -1.62 1.36 -19.07
N PHE A 251 -0.88 1.33 -20.17
CA PHE A 251 0.08 2.38 -20.49
C PHE A 251 -0.59 3.75 -20.63
N ASN A 252 -1.69 3.82 -21.37
CA ASN A 252 -2.46 5.06 -21.53
C ASN A 252 -2.99 5.55 -20.20
N TYR A 253 -3.51 4.67 -19.35
CA TYR A 253 -3.96 5.01 -18.01
C TYR A 253 -2.84 5.67 -17.20
N CYS A 254 -1.67 5.02 -17.10
CA CYS A 254 -0.51 5.57 -16.38
C CYS A 254 -0.07 6.94 -16.92
N LYS A 255 -0.19 7.17 -18.23
CA LYS A 255 0.11 8.45 -18.87
C LYS A 255 -0.94 9.51 -18.55
N GLU A 256 -2.22 9.15 -18.59
CA GLU A 256 -3.35 10.04 -18.28
C GLU A 256 -3.28 10.57 -16.84
N VAL A 257 -2.90 9.73 -15.88
CA VAL A 257 -2.75 10.10 -14.47
C VAL A 257 -1.37 10.71 -14.13
N GLY A 258 -0.47 10.81 -15.12
CA GLY A 258 0.83 11.48 -14.97
C GLY A 258 1.93 10.66 -14.28
N PHE A 259 1.78 9.33 -14.18
CA PHE A 259 2.83 8.46 -13.62
C PHE A 259 3.98 8.18 -14.60
N ILE A 260 3.75 8.37 -15.90
CA ILE A 260 4.76 8.23 -16.97
C ILE A 260 4.55 9.30 -18.05
N GLU A 261 5.63 9.64 -18.76
CA GLU A 261 5.64 10.64 -19.85
C GLU A 261 5.13 10.13 -21.21
#